data_AF-A0AAD5D476-F1
#
_entry.id   AF-A0AAD5D476-F1
#
_cell.length_a   1.000
_cell.length_b   1.000
_cell.length_c   1.000
_cell.angle_alpha   90.00
_cell.angle_beta   90.00
_cell.angle_gamma   90.00
#
_symmetry.space_group_name_H-M   'P 1'
#
loop_
_entity.id
_entity.type
_entity.pdbx_description
1 polymer ?
#
loop_
_entity_poly.entity_id
_entity_poly.type
_entity_poly.pdbx_seq_one_letter_code
_entity_poly.pdbx_strand_id
1 'polypeptide(L)'
;MLKGFAANLRAENIPAMYQDGYSKLRSWTYSSLDLYKHELLRVLYPVFIHCFMDLIAKGHLQEARAFFSSFREDHEMMHSRDLKKLEGVLSPSHLEEMEFAHSLRQSKVNIKICQYSYDLLLQYLHKSQSITMLGIINEHINFQVSPGQPSSISDDAEAFSLVGSGQDAANLINQKEIHWGLLEDSLEDRLDKAGGLLSDSEKTEGDAKEGELDESKKKAAEGGKQGGPLKKLKKDKVGGAAGKGARGEGDKATAAPRVKPELTLPTVPADVENSILEDLRNRVQLSNSTLPSVCFYTFVNTHNGLNCSSISHDGSLVAGGFSDSSLKVWDVAKLGRMGSSMTLNENDSGLNEHTLGSNSGKRAYTLYQGHSGPVYSASFSPWGDFLLSSSSDSTIRLWSTKFNANIVCYKGHNYPVWDVQFSPFGHYFASASHDRTARVWSMDRVQPLRILAGHLSDVDLIQLSNYGM
;
A
#
# COMPACT_ATOMS: atom_id res chain seq x y z
N MET A 1 -34.48 -51.66 13.49
CA MET A 1 -34.82 -50.73 14.58
C MET A 1 -33.61 -50.20 15.37
N LEU A 2 -32.42 -50.83 15.32
CA LEU A 2 -31.22 -50.39 16.06
C LEU A 2 -30.23 -49.48 15.30
N LYS A 3 -30.35 -49.33 13.96
CA LYS A 3 -29.54 -48.37 13.17
C LYS A 3 -30.13 -46.95 13.12
N GLY A 4 -31.40 -46.77 13.50
CA GLY A 4 -32.07 -45.46 13.56
C GLY A 4 -31.87 -44.72 14.89
N PHE A 5 -31.58 -45.43 15.99
CA PHE A 5 -31.37 -44.81 17.30
C PHE A 5 -29.97 -44.19 17.45
N ALA A 6 -28.94 -44.77 16.82
CA ALA A 6 -27.58 -44.23 16.88
C ALA A 6 -27.35 -42.96 16.04
N ALA A 7 -28.23 -42.69 15.05
CA ALA A 7 -28.19 -41.47 14.26
C ALA A 7 -28.87 -40.29 14.97
N ASN A 8 -29.91 -40.54 15.78
CA ASN A 8 -30.58 -39.50 16.57
C ASN A 8 -29.75 -39.07 17.80
N LEU A 9 -29.00 -39.98 18.43
CA LEU A 9 -28.15 -39.65 19.59
C LEU A 9 -26.91 -38.79 19.27
N ARG A 10 -26.54 -38.62 17.98
CA ARG A 10 -25.47 -37.68 17.57
C ARG A 10 -25.96 -36.27 17.25
N ALA A 11 -27.27 -36.07 17.15
CA ALA A 11 -27.88 -34.78 16.82
C ALA A 11 -28.31 -33.97 18.05
N GLU A 12 -28.31 -34.55 19.25
CA GLU A 12 -29.01 -33.97 20.41
C GLU A 12 -28.25 -32.88 21.18
N ASN A 13 -26.99 -32.57 20.86
CA ASN A 13 -26.31 -31.46 21.56
C ASN A 13 -25.23 -30.72 20.75
N ILE A 14 -25.56 -30.37 19.50
CA ILE A 14 -24.65 -29.65 18.60
C ILE A 14 -24.08 -28.39 19.26
N PRO A 15 -24.87 -27.50 19.92
CA PRO A 15 -24.32 -26.28 20.51
C PRO A 15 -23.32 -26.52 21.64
N ALA A 16 -23.60 -27.49 22.52
CA ALA A 16 -22.68 -27.80 23.62
C ALA A 16 -21.34 -28.34 23.11
N MET A 17 -21.32 -29.05 21.97
CA MET A 17 -20.06 -29.53 21.38
C MET A 17 -19.15 -28.38 20.93
N TYR A 18 -19.72 -27.30 20.37
CA TYR A 18 -18.94 -26.11 19.99
C TYR A 18 -18.39 -25.40 21.22
N GLN A 19 -19.23 -25.20 22.24
CA GLN A 19 -18.84 -24.50 23.47
C GLN A 19 -17.78 -25.29 24.26
N ASP A 20 -18.00 -26.59 24.50
CA ASP A 20 -17.07 -27.46 25.22
C ASP A 20 -15.77 -27.66 24.43
N GLY A 21 -15.88 -27.88 23.11
CA GLY A 21 -14.73 -28.04 22.22
C GLY A 21 -13.82 -26.82 22.20
N TYR A 22 -14.40 -25.62 22.04
CA TYR A 22 -13.65 -24.37 22.08
C TYR A 22 -13.08 -24.07 23.47
N SER A 23 -13.87 -24.29 24.54
CA SER A 23 -13.41 -24.07 25.92
C SER A 23 -12.22 -24.95 26.30
N LYS A 24 -12.23 -26.22 25.85
CA LYS A 24 -11.10 -27.15 26.04
C LYS A 24 -9.86 -26.68 25.30
N LEU A 25 -10.00 -26.33 24.01
CA LEU A 25 -8.90 -25.82 23.19
C LEU A 25 -8.32 -24.54 23.80
N ARG A 26 -9.17 -23.57 24.15
CA ARG A 26 -8.81 -22.33 24.85
C ARG A 26 -8.00 -22.60 26.11
N SER A 27 -8.53 -23.42 27.02
CA SER A 27 -7.86 -23.73 28.30
C SER A 27 -6.48 -24.38 28.10
N TRP A 28 -6.36 -25.28 27.13
CA TRP A 28 -5.08 -25.89 26.77
C TRP A 28 -4.08 -24.86 26.19
N THR A 29 -4.54 -23.97 25.32
CA THR A 29 -3.71 -22.91 24.75
C THR A 29 -3.22 -21.93 25.83
N TYR A 30 -4.08 -21.51 26.76
CA TYR A 30 -3.67 -20.58 27.82
C TYR A 30 -2.73 -21.21 28.87
N SER A 31 -2.80 -22.53 29.06
CA SER A 31 -1.92 -23.30 29.95
C SER A 31 -0.62 -23.78 29.30
N SER A 32 -0.42 -23.48 28.01
CA SER A 32 0.80 -23.79 27.27
C SER A 32 1.95 -22.86 27.66
N LEU A 33 3.20 -23.29 27.41
CA LEU A 33 4.39 -22.47 27.69
C LEU A 33 4.41 -21.20 26.82
N ASP A 34 4.85 -20.08 27.40
CA ASP A 34 4.89 -18.78 26.74
C ASP A 34 5.71 -18.78 25.43
N LEU A 35 6.70 -19.68 25.33
CA LEU A 35 7.53 -19.86 24.14
C LEU A 35 6.71 -20.09 22.86
N TYR A 36 5.63 -20.86 22.92
CA TYR A 36 4.79 -21.18 21.75
C TYR A 36 3.31 -20.80 21.94
N LYS A 37 2.93 -20.36 23.14
CA LYS A 37 1.56 -19.94 23.46
C LYS A 37 1.03 -18.86 22.51
N HIS A 38 1.85 -17.87 22.17
CA HIS A 38 1.44 -16.79 21.27
C HIS A 38 1.09 -17.31 19.86
N GLU A 39 1.84 -18.28 19.31
CA GLU A 39 1.51 -18.92 18.02
C GLU A 39 0.19 -19.69 18.09
N LEU A 40 -0.05 -20.41 19.20
CA LEU A 40 -1.28 -21.17 19.41
C LEU A 40 -2.50 -20.25 19.63
N LEU A 41 -2.33 -19.08 20.25
CA LEU A 41 -3.40 -18.10 20.42
C LEU A 41 -3.94 -17.59 19.07
N ARG A 42 -3.10 -17.52 18.02
CA ARG A 42 -3.52 -17.15 16.65
C ARG A 42 -4.60 -18.08 16.09
N VAL A 43 -4.62 -19.35 16.53
CA VAL A 43 -5.61 -20.35 16.09
C VAL A 43 -6.98 -20.12 16.73
N LEU A 44 -7.03 -19.52 17.92
CA LEU A 44 -8.29 -19.39 18.67
C LEU A 44 -9.28 -18.45 17.98
N TYR A 45 -8.84 -17.33 17.40
CA TYR A 45 -9.77 -16.37 16.80
C TYR A 45 -10.52 -16.92 15.57
N PRO A 46 -9.85 -17.51 14.55
CA PRO A 46 -10.56 -18.15 13.44
C PRO A 46 -11.50 -19.25 13.91
N VAL A 47 -11.05 -20.11 14.83
CA VAL A 47 -11.91 -21.17 15.37
C VAL A 47 -13.13 -20.56 16.07
N PHE A 48 -12.96 -19.53 16.89
CA PHE A 48 -14.04 -18.82 17.58
C PHE A 48 -15.08 -18.26 16.61
N ILE A 49 -14.65 -17.53 15.57
CA ILE A 49 -15.57 -16.92 14.61
C ILE A 49 -16.28 -17.97 13.76
N HIS A 50 -15.59 -19.01 13.29
CA HIS A 50 -16.23 -20.09 12.55
C HIS A 50 -17.20 -20.91 13.41
N CYS A 51 -16.90 -21.15 14.70
CA CYS A 51 -17.86 -21.73 15.64
C CYS A 51 -19.15 -20.88 15.72
N PHE A 52 -19.00 -19.58 15.90
CA PHE A 52 -20.13 -18.65 16.00
C PHE A 52 -20.97 -18.62 14.72
N MET A 53 -20.33 -18.48 13.54
CA MET A 53 -21.02 -18.46 12.25
C MET A 53 -21.73 -19.79 11.95
N ASP A 54 -21.14 -20.93 12.32
CA ASP A 54 -21.76 -22.24 12.16
C ASP A 54 -22.99 -22.43 13.07
N LEU A 55 -22.93 -21.96 14.32
CA LEU A 55 -24.08 -21.99 15.23
C LEU A 55 -25.24 -21.16 14.67
N ILE A 56 -24.96 -19.97 14.13
CA ILE A 56 -25.97 -19.14 13.46
C ILE A 56 -26.51 -19.86 12.24
N ALA A 57 -25.66 -20.39 11.36
CA ALA A 57 -26.07 -21.07 10.14
C ALA A 57 -26.94 -22.31 10.40
N LYS A 58 -26.72 -22.99 11.53
CA LYS A 58 -27.52 -24.14 11.97
C LYS A 58 -28.83 -23.74 12.68
N GLY A 59 -29.06 -22.45 12.90
CA GLY A 59 -30.29 -21.93 13.52
C GLY A 59 -30.26 -21.86 15.06
N HIS A 60 -29.11 -22.06 15.70
CA HIS A 60 -28.94 -22.00 17.15
C HIS A 60 -28.57 -20.57 17.61
N LEU A 61 -29.50 -19.63 17.47
CA LEU A 61 -29.23 -18.19 17.67
C LEU A 61 -28.91 -17.85 19.13
N GLN A 62 -29.63 -18.43 20.09
CA GLN A 62 -29.48 -18.07 21.50
C GLN A 62 -28.15 -18.60 22.05
N GLU A 63 -27.78 -19.80 21.66
CA GLU A 63 -26.52 -20.44 21.99
C GLU A 63 -25.35 -19.76 21.28
N ALA A 64 -25.51 -19.34 20.03
CA ALA A 64 -24.51 -18.55 19.32
C ALA A 64 -24.21 -17.23 20.06
N ARG A 65 -25.24 -16.52 20.53
CA ARG A 65 -25.06 -15.28 21.32
C ARG A 65 -24.40 -15.54 22.67
N ALA A 66 -24.84 -16.59 23.37
CA ALA A 66 -24.21 -17.00 24.62
C ALA A 66 -22.72 -17.32 24.41
N PHE A 67 -22.41 -18.11 23.38
CA PHE A 67 -21.04 -18.44 22.97
C PHE A 67 -20.22 -17.19 22.63
N PHE A 68 -20.77 -16.29 21.81
CA PHE A 68 -20.09 -15.05 21.43
C PHE A 68 -19.79 -14.18 22.65
N SER A 69 -20.79 -13.93 23.50
CA SER A 69 -20.61 -13.13 24.72
C SER A 69 -19.63 -13.74 25.72
N SER A 70 -19.53 -15.07 25.80
CA SER A 70 -18.65 -15.76 26.76
C SER A 70 -17.16 -15.67 26.40
N PHE A 71 -16.84 -15.57 25.12
CA PHE A 71 -15.45 -15.63 24.63
C PHE A 71 -15.00 -14.39 23.84
N ARG A 72 -15.87 -13.39 23.66
CA ARG A 72 -15.57 -12.12 22.96
C ARG A 72 -14.37 -11.39 23.56
N GLU A 73 -14.30 -11.31 24.88
CA GLU A 73 -13.30 -10.51 25.59
C GLU A 73 -11.86 -10.96 25.28
N ASP A 74 -11.65 -12.25 25.01
CA ASP A 74 -10.33 -12.80 24.65
C ASP A 74 -9.76 -12.19 23.36
N HIS A 75 -10.65 -11.77 22.45
CA HIS A 75 -10.31 -11.36 21.09
C HIS A 75 -10.47 -9.86 20.85
N GLU A 76 -11.05 -9.13 21.81
CA GLU A 76 -11.40 -7.72 21.63
C GLU A 76 -10.19 -6.83 21.41
N MET A 77 -9.06 -7.15 22.04
CA MET A 77 -7.82 -6.38 21.89
C MET A 77 -7.32 -6.32 20.44
N MET A 78 -7.40 -7.43 19.70
CA MET A 78 -6.89 -7.53 18.33
C MET A 78 -7.98 -7.36 17.27
N HIS A 79 -9.21 -7.77 17.56
CA HIS A 79 -10.29 -7.92 16.57
C HIS A 79 -11.57 -7.13 16.90
N SER A 80 -11.49 -6.06 17.69
CA SER A 80 -12.68 -5.25 18.09
C SER A 80 -13.56 -4.82 16.92
N ARG A 81 -12.97 -4.42 15.79
CA ARG A 81 -13.71 -3.97 14.60
C ARG A 81 -14.53 -5.11 13.98
N ASP A 82 -13.93 -6.28 13.82
CA ASP A 82 -14.57 -7.45 13.21
C ASP A 82 -15.68 -7.99 14.13
N LEU A 83 -15.42 -8.01 15.44
CA LEU A 83 -16.41 -8.43 16.44
C LEU A 83 -17.64 -7.51 16.43
N LYS A 84 -17.45 -6.19 16.35
CA LYS A 84 -18.57 -5.23 16.25
C LYS A 84 -19.38 -5.42 14.97
N LYS A 85 -18.73 -5.74 13.86
CA LYS A 85 -19.40 -6.04 12.58
C LYS A 85 -20.23 -7.32 12.70
N LEU A 86 -19.68 -8.38 13.31
CA LEU A 86 -20.34 -9.68 13.44
C LEU A 86 -21.43 -9.71 14.52
N GLU A 87 -21.38 -8.83 15.51
CA GLU A 87 -22.44 -8.64 16.52
C GLU A 87 -23.79 -8.27 15.89
N GLY A 88 -23.78 -7.65 14.70
CA GLY A 88 -24.98 -7.35 13.91
C GLY A 88 -25.62 -8.56 13.21
N VAL A 89 -24.99 -9.73 13.20
CA VAL A 89 -25.51 -10.93 12.54
C VAL A 89 -26.49 -11.63 13.47
N LEU A 90 -27.79 -11.47 13.20
CA LEU A 90 -28.88 -11.94 14.08
C LEU A 90 -29.64 -13.13 13.50
N SER A 91 -29.39 -13.52 12.26
CA SER A 91 -30.10 -14.60 11.57
C SER A 91 -29.20 -15.28 10.52
N PRO A 92 -29.57 -16.49 10.08
CA PRO A 92 -28.91 -17.11 8.92
C PRO A 92 -28.99 -16.25 7.66
N SER A 93 -30.09 -15.52 7.43
CA SER A 93 -30.24 -14.63 6.27
C SER A 93 -29.25 -13.46 6.32
N HIS A 94 -29.02 -12.86 7.50
CA HIS A 94 -28.02 -11.81 7.66
C HIS A 94 -26.60 -12.32 7.37
N LEU A 95 -26.31 -13.61 7.63
CA LEU A 95 -25.02 -14.21 7.31
C LEU A 95 -24.78 -14.30 5.79
N GLU A 96 -25.85 -14.45 5.00
CA GLU A 96 -25.79 -14.48 3.53
C GLU A 96 -25.78 -13.06 2.93
N GLU A 97 -26.54 -12.13 3.50
CA GLU A 97 -26.61 -10.74 3.04
C GLU A 97 -25.34 -9.94 3.38
N MET A 98 -24.70 -10.24 4.52
CA MET A 98 -23.51 -9.53 4.95
C MET A 98 -22.28 -10.06 4.20
N GLU A 99 -21.84 -9.31 3.18
CA GLU A 99 -20.69 -9.68 2.34
C GLU A 99 -19.43 -10.02 3.15
N PHE A 100 -19.17 -9.29 4.25
CA PHE A 100 -18.04 -9.56 5.13
C PHE A 100 -18.09 -10.94 5.77
N ALA A 101 -19.24 -11.33 6.35
CA ALA A 101 -19.40 -12.63 6.99
C ALA A 101 -19.39 -13.77 5.96
N HIS A 102 -20.02 -13.55 4.80
CA HIS A 102 -19.98 -14.49 3.68
C HIS A 102 -18.55 -14.76 3.22
N SER A 103 -17.76 -13.69 3.05
CA SER A 103 -16.39 -13.80 2.58
C SER A 103 -15.46 -14.41 3.63
N LEU A 104 -15.65 -14.09 4.92
CA LEU A 104 -14.93 -14.70 6.03
C LEU A 104 -15.16 -16.21 6.09
N ARG A 105 -16.41 -16.65 5.88
CA ARG A 105 -16.78 -18.07 5.90
C ARG A 105 -16.15 -18.87 4.76
N GLN A 106 -16.02 -18.27 3.58
CA GLN A 106 -15.40 -18.91 2.42
C GLN A 106 -13.87 -18.84 2.45
N SER A 107 -13.30 -17.85 3.13
CA SER A 107 -11.87 -17.63 3.21
C SER A 107 -11.14 -18.65 4.08
N LYS A 108 -9.86 -18.90 3.77
CA LYS A 108 -8.96 -19.64 4.65
C LYS A 108 -7.95 -18.69 5.27
N VAL A 109 -7.88 -18.68 6.59
CA VAL A 109 -6.90 -17.87 7.33
C VAL A 109 -5.53 -18.53 7.22
N ASN A 110 -4.52 -17.79 6.76
CA ASN A 110 -3.15 -18.26 6.74
C ASN A 110 -2.51 -17.99 8.10
N ILE A 111 -2.06 -19.04 8.78
CA ILE A 111 -1.36 -18.92 10.07
C ILE A 111 0.05 -19.44 9.91
N LYS A 112 1.03 -18.57 10.20
CA LYS A 112 2.44 -18.97 10.33
C LYS A 112 2.66 -19.55 11.72
N ILE A 113 3.21 -20.76 11.76
CA ILE A 113 3.46 -21.51 12.99
C ILE A 113 4.74 -22.33 12.85
N CYS A 114 5.52 -22.49 13.91
CA CYS A 114 6.68 -23.38 13.83
C CYS A 114 6.24 -24.86 13.86
N GLN A 115 7.10 -25.73 13.32
CA GLN A 115 6.83 -27.18 13.27
C GLN A 115 6.47 -27.76 14.65
N TYR A 116 7.17 -27.35 15.70
CA TYR A 116 6.96 -27.87 17.05
C TYR A 116 5.57 -27.51 17.60
N SER A 117 5.15 -26.25 17.48
CA SER A 117 3.83 -25.79 17.91
C SER A 117 2.70 -26.47 17.12
N TYR A 118 2.92 -26.67 15.82
CA TYR A 118 1.96 -27.35 14.94
C TYR A 118 1.76 -28.82 15.35
N ASP A 119 2.85 -29.55 15.60
CA ASP A 119 2.79 -30.95 16.04
C ASP A 119 2.11 -31.10 17.40
N LEU A 120 2.38 -30.17 18.34
CA LEU A 120 1.70 -30.11 19.64
C LEU A 120 0.19 -29.90 19.49
N LEU A 121 -0.22 -28.97 18.62
CA LEU A 121 -1.63 -28.69 18.34
C LEU A 121 -2.33 -29.93 17.77
N LEU A 122 -1.74 -30.57 16.76
CA LEU A 122 -2.29 -31.80 16.17
C LEU A 122 -2.41 -32.91 17.20
N GLN A 123 -1.35 -33.14 17.99
CA GLN A 123 -1.35 -34.18 19.02
C GLN A 123 -2.46 -33.95 20.05
N TYR A 124 -2.68 -32.69 20.47
CA TYR A 124 -3.76 -32.33 21.37
C TYR A 124 -5.15 -32.56 20.75
N LEU A 125 -5.37 -32.12 19.51
CA LEU A 125 -6.65 -32.27 18.82
C LEU A 125 -7.02 -33.75 18.63
N HIS A 126 -6.05 -34.61 18.29
CA HIS A 126 -6.27 -36.05 18.19
C HIS A 126 -6.55 -36.69 19.56
N LYS A 127 -5.81 -36.31 20.61
CA LYS A 127 -5.98 -36.88 21.97
C LYS A 127 -7.31 -36.46 22.61
N SER A 128 -7.74 -35.23 22.38
CA SER A 128 -8.99 -34.68 22.94
C SER A 128 -10.25 -35.19 22.23
N GLN A 129 -10.10 -35.88 21.08
CA GLN A 129 -11.21 -36.35 20.22
C GLN A 129 -12.18 -35.21 19.83
N SER A 130 -11.69 -33.97 19.75
CA SER A 130 -12.49 -32.81 19.39
C SER A 130 -12.67 -32.71 17.88
N ILE A 131 -13.52 -33.60 17.32
CA ILE A 131 -13.76 -33.71 15.87
C ILE A 131 -14.26 -32.39 15.29
N THR A 132 -15.11 -31.66 16.02
CA THR A 132 -15.64 -30.36 15.57
C THR A 132 -14.53 -29.31 15.40
N MET A 133 -13.65 -29.15 16.40
CA MET A 133 -12.56 -28.17 16.31
C MET A 133 -11.57 -28.56 15.21
N LEU A 134 -11.25 -29.86 15.11
CA LEU A 134 -10.38 -30.36 14.06
C LEU A 134 -10.97 -30.12 12.66
N GLY A 135 -12.28 -30.31 12.49
CA GLY A 135 -12.98 -30.03 11.25
C GLY A 135 -12.88 -28.56 10.83
N ILE A 136 -13.20 -27.65 11.77
CA ILE A 136 -13.11 -26.19 11.54
C ILE A 136 -11.68 -25.78 11.16
N ILE A 137 -10.69 -26.27 11.92
CA ILE A 137 -9.27 -25.96 11.66
C ILE A 137 -8.86 -26.44 10.27
N ASN A 138 -9.20 -27.67 9.90
CA ASN A 138 -8.83 -28.24 8.60
C ASN A 138 -9.55 -27.56 7.41
N GLU A 139 -10.78 -27.09 7.62
CA GLU A 139 -11.56 -26.42 6.59
C GLU A 139 -11.11 -24.97 6.38
N HIS A 140 -10.91 -24.21 7.46
CA HIS A 140 -10.79 -22.76 7.42
C HIS A 140 -9.40 -22.20 7.76
N ILE A 141 -8.43 -23.04 8.13
CA ILE A 141 -7.08 -22.59 8.46
C ILE A 141 -6.08 -23.28 7.54
N ASN A 142 -5.19 -22.48 6.96
CA ASN A 142 -4.03 -22.95 6.22
C ASN A 142 -2.75 -22.66 7.03
N PHE A 143 -2.06 -23.70 7.46
CA PHE A 143 -0.83 -23.55 8.23
C PHE A 143 0.39 -23.42 7.33
N GLN A 144 1.11 -22.31 7.47
CA GLN A 144 2.42 -22.12 6.88
C GLN A 144 3.47 -22.54 7.92
N VAL A 145 3.88 -23.81 7.83
CA VAL A 145 4.77 -24.40 8.84
C VAL A 145 6.23 -24.10 8.51
N SER A 146 6.93 -23.41 9.40
CA SER A 146 8.35 -23.11 9.25
C SER A 146 9.21 -23.98 10.18
N PRO A 147 10.33 -24.55 9.69
CA PRO A 147 11.30 -25.22 10.55
C PRO A 147 12.07 -24.18 11.37
N GLY A 148 12.11 -24.34 12.70
CA GLY A 148 12.84 -23.40 13.56
C GLY A 148 12.25 -23.25 14.95
N GLN A 149 12.79 -22.31 15.73
CA GLN A 149 12.22 -21.89 17.01
C GLN A 149 10.94 -21.08 16.78
N PRO A 150 10.02 -21.05 17.76
CA PRO A 150 8.82 -20.22 17.68
C PRO A 150 9.13 -18.75 17.43
N SER A 151 8.26 -18.05 16.69
CA SER A 151 8.44 -16.63 16.39
C SER A 151 8.57 -15.78 17.66
N SER A 152 9.24 -14.64 17.57
CA SER A 152 9.23 -13.69 18.69
C SER A 152 7.90 -12.95 18.74
N ILE A 153 7.42 -12.57 19.93
CA ILE A 153 6.19 -11.75 20.09
C ILE A 153 6.31 -10.40 19.35
N SER A 154 7.52 -9.94 19.04
CA SER A 154 7.76 -8.73 18.23
C SER A 154 7.44 -8.88 16.74
N ASP A 155 7.38 -10.10 16.19
CA ASP A 155 7.07 -10.35 14.77
C ASP A 155 5.55 -10.46 14.50
N ASP A 156 4.72 -10.22 15.52
CA ASP A 156 3.30 -10.58 15.55
C ASP A 156 2.38 -9.63 14.74
N ALA A 157 2.87 -8.44 14.38
CA ALA A 157 2.10 -7.45 13.61
C ALA A 157 1.79 -7.90 12.16
N GLU A 158 2.58 -8.82 11.59
CA GLU A 158 2.39 -9.35 10.23
C GLU A 158 1.80 -10.77 10.19
N ALA A 159 1.56 -11.40 11.35
CA ALA A 159 1.26 -12.83 11.42
C ALA A 159 -0.23 -13.17 11.16
N PHE A 160 -1.12 -12.18 11.14
CA PHE A 160 -2.55 -12.37 10.95
C PHE A 160 -3.02 -11.71 9.64
N SER A 161 -2.90 -12.42 8.52
CA SER A 161 -3.52 -12.01 7.25
C SER A 161 -4.80 -12.82 7.04
N LEU A 162 -5.94 -12.14 7.16
CA LEU A 162 -7.22 -12.68 6.72
C LEU A 162 -7.23 -12.71 5.19
N VAL A 163 -6.73 -13.80 4.60
CA VAL A 163 -6.66 -13.95 3.15
C VAL A 163 -7.96 -14.55 2.65
N GLY A 164 -8.70 -13.77 1.86
CA GLY A 164 -9.90 -14.23 1.18
C GLY A 164 -9.64 -15.43 0.28
N SER A 165 -10.60 -16.34 0.20
CA SER A 165 -10.73 -17.33 -0.89
C SER A 165 -10.82 -16.71 -2.28
N GLY A 166 -10.87 -15.38 -2.36
CA GLY A 166 -10.65 -14.62 -3.57
C GLY A 166 -9.30 -14.90 -4.22
N GLN A 167 -8.32 -15.58 -3.61
CA GLN A 167 -7.06 -15.86 -4.30
C GLN A 167 -7.26 -16.63 -5.62
N ASP A 168 -8.25 -17.51 -5.78
CA ASP A 168 -8.45 -18.19 -7.08
C ASP A 168 -9.05 -17.28 -8.16
N ALA A 169 -9.95 -16.36 -7.80
CA ALA A 169 -10.52 -15.38 -8.71
C ALA A 169 -9.61 -14.16 -8.94
N ALA A 170 -8.92 -13.72 -7.88
CA ALA A 170 -7.91 -12.67 -7.89
C ALA A 170 -6.63 -13.15 -8.57
N ASN A 171 -6.20 -14.41 -8.43
CA ASN A 171 -5.12 -14.97 -9.27
C ASN A 171 -5.56 -15.03 -10.73
N LEU A 172 -6.85 -15.28 -11.03
CA LEU A 172 -7.38 -15.23 -12.39
C LEU A 172 -7.37 -13.80 -12.98
N ILE A 173 -7.60 -12.78 -12.14
CA ILE A 173 -7.56 -11.36 -12.53
C ILE A 173 -6.10 -10.83 -12.56
N ASN A 174 -5.23 -11.34 -11.68
CA ASN A 174 -3.84 -10.96 -11.47
C ASN A 174 -2.86 -11.95 -12.15
N GLN A 175 -3.23 -12.56 -13.27
CA GLN A 175 -2.40 -13.55 -13.98
C GLN A 175 -1.11 -12.98 -14.60
N LYS A 176 -0.91 -11.66 -14.56
CA LYS A 176 0.27 -11.05 -15.15
C LYS A 176 1.39 -10.96 -14.12
N GLU A 177 2.53 -11.58 -14.41
CA GLU A 177 3.73 -11.52 -13.58
C GLU A 177 4.16 -10.06 -13.37
N ILE A 178 4.11 -9.62 -12.11
CA ILE A 178 4.63 -8.30 -11.71
C ILE A 178 6.13 -8.46 -11.56
N HIS A 179 6.88 -7.77 -12.41
CA HIS A 179 8.34 -7.75 -12.34
C HIS A 179 8.76 -6.69 -11.33
N TRP A 180 9.30 -7.13 -10.20
CA TRP A 180 9.79 -6.24 -9.14
C TRP A 180 11.24 -5.87 -9.40
N GLY A 181 11.54 -4.57 -9.37
CA GLY A 181 12.90 -4.12 -9.63
C GLY A 181 13.10 -2.62 -9.75
N LEU A 182 14.37 -2.20 -9.80
CA LEU A 182 14.76 -0.83 -10.11
C LEU A 182 14.43 -0.57 -11.58
N LEU A 183 13.72 0.53 -11.87
CA LEU A 183 13.36 0.87 -13.23
C LEU A 183 14.62 1.24 -14.05
N GLU A 184 14.81 0.59 -15.20
CA GLU A 184 15.84 1.01 -16.16
C GLU A 184 15.55 2.45 -16.64
N ASP A 185 16.57 3.31 -16.66
CA ASP A 185 16.51 4.74 -17.05
C ASP A 185 15.75 5.68 -16.09
N SER A 186 15.56 5.27 -14.82
CA SER A 186 15.16 6.20 -13.75
C SER A 186 16.16 7.36 -13.59
N LEU A 187 15.70 8.51 -13.10
CA LEU A 187 16.55 9.66 -12.75
C LEU A 187 17.72 9.27 -11.86
N GLU A 188 17.50 8.32 -10.95
CA GLU A 188 18.51 7.80 -10.03
C GLU A 188 19.57 6.94 -10.74
N ASP A 189 19.16 6.10 -11.71
CA ASP A 189 20.09 5.32 -12.56
C ASP A 189 20.90 6.24 -13.51
N ARG A 190 20.30 7.37 -13.96
CA ARG A 190 21.03 8.41 -14.69
C ARG A 190 22.01 9.17 -13.80
N LEU A 191 21.67 9.40 -12.54
CA LEU A 191 22.59 9.98 -11.54
C LEU A 191 23.76 9.03 -11.24
N ASP A 192 23.49 7.74 -11.07
CA ASP A 192 24.54 6.73 -10.81
C ASP A 192 25.47 6.58 -12.03
N LYS A 193 24.91 6.58 -13.25
CA LYS A 193 25.69 6.59 -14.49
C LYS A 193 26.51 7.88 -14.66
N ALA A 194 25.99 9.03 -14.25
CA ALA A 194 26.70 10.31 -14.32
C ALA A 194 27.76 10.46 -13.21
N GLY A 195 27.48 9.98 -12.00
CA GLY A 195 28.43 9.93 -10.88
C GLY A 195 29.60 8.99 -11.13
N GLY A 196 29.37 7.90 -11.87
CA GLY A 196 30.44 7.00 -12.32
C GLY A 196 31.42 7.62 -13.32
N LEU A 197 31.00 8.62 -14.10
CA LEU A 197 31.87 9.31 -15.06
C LEU A 197 32.77 10.38 -14.40
N LEU A 198 32.39 10.87 -13.21
CA LEU A 198 33.19 11.82 -12.44
C LEU A 198 34.26 11.12 -11.58
N SER A 199 34.04 9.86 -11.17
CA SER A 199 35.01 9.09 -10.40
C SER A 199 36.16 8.51 -11.23
N ASP A 200 35.97 8.38 -12.55
CA ASP A 200 37.01 7.93 -13.48
C ASP A 200 37.91 9.07 -14.02
N SER A 201 37.53 10.34 -13.80
CA SER A 201 38.32 11.49 -14.26
C SER A 201 39.41 11.94 -13.29
N GLU A 202 39.44 11.46 -12.03
CA GLU A 202 40.45 11.82 -11.03
C GLU A 202 41.58 10.77 -10.88
N LYS A 203 41.70 9.80 -11.79
CA LYS A 203 42.72 8.73 -11.75
C LYS A 203 43.68 8.69 -12.95
N THR A 204 43.91 9.81 -13.61
CA THR A 204 45.00 9.94 -14.61
C THR A 204 45.83 11.22 -14.45
N GLU A 205 46.09 11.66 -13.22
CA GLU A 205 47.23 12.54 -12.95
C GLU A 205 48.04 11.98 -11.78
N GLY A 206 49.09 11.26 -12.14
CA GLY A 206 50.01 10.64 -11.18
C GLY A 206 51.16 9.94 -11.88
N ASP A 207 52.26 10.70 -12.02
CA ASP A 207 53.65 10.22 -12.06
C ASP A 207 54.30 9.97 -13.44
N ALA A 208 55.06 10.97 -13.93
CA ALA A 208 56.34 10.77 -14.64
C ALA A 208 57.16 12.08 -14.77
N LYS A 209 58.07 12.25 -13.81
CA LYS A 209 59.42 12.88 -13.82
C LYS A 209 59.84 13.91 -14.88
N GLU A 210 60.46 14.95 -14.31
CA GLU A 210 61.28 16.01 -14.90
C GLU A 210 62.38 15.53 -15.87
N GLY A 211 62.61 16.33 -16.92
CA GLY A 211 63.78 16.29 -17.80
C GLY A 211 63.68 17.38 -18.86
N GLU A 212 64.51 18.43 -18.73
CA GLU A 212 64.70 19.50 -19.73
C GLU A 212 65.18 18.95 -21.10
N LEU A 213 64.67 19.52 -22.20
CA LEU A 213 65.45 20.09 -23.33
C LEU A 213 64.58 20.29 -24.61
N ASP A 214 64.52 21.54 -25.03
CA ASP A 214 64.75 22.08 -26.38
C ASP A 214 63.76 21.86 -27.56
N GLU A 215 63.82 22.87 -28.45
CA GLU A 215 62.93 23.25 -29.54
C GLU A 215 62.56 22.20 -30.62
N SER A 216 61.39 22.45 -31.24
CA SER A 216 61.21 22.71 -32.70
C SER A 216 60.22 21.83 -33.49
N LYS A 217 59.38 22.57 -34.26
CA LYS A 217 58.74 22.29 -35.57
C LYS A 217 57.55 21.31 -35.71
N LYS A 218 56.39 21.95 -36.00
CA LYS A 218 55.58 21.83 -37.24
C LYS A 218 55.52 20.46 -37.95
N LYS A 219 54.32 19.86 -38.05
CA LYS A 219 53.42 19.94 -39.23
C LYS A 219 52.17 19.04 -39.07
N ALA A 220 51.11 19.54 -39.71
CA ALA A 220 49.80 18.93 -39.89
C ALA A 220 49.80 17.68 -40.81
N ALA A 221 48.77 16.85 -40.66
CA ALA A 221 48.06 16.25 -41.80
C ALA A 221 46.65 15.79 -41.38
N GLU A 222 45.66 16.35 -42.06
CA GLU A 222 44.25 15.92 -42.07
C GLU A 222 44.08 14.48 -42.59
N GLY A 223 42.91 13.89 -42.29
CA GLY A 223 42.13 13.26 -43.34
C GLY A 223 41.70 11.81 -43.13
N GLY A 224 40.50 11.63 -42.56
CA GLY A 224 39.36 11.12 -43.33
C GLY A 224 39.14 9.60 -43.50
N LYS A 225 37.90 9.22 -43.12
CA LYS A 225 36.97 8.23 -43.73
C LYS A 225 36.94 6.76 -43.24
N GLN A 226 35.85 6.48 -42.52
CA GLN A 226 34.76 5.52 -42.81
C GLN A 226 35.06 4.16 -43.46
N GLY A 227 34.51 3.11 -42.81
CA GLY A 227 34.00 1.90 -43.48
C GLY A 227 34.15 0.61 -42.66
N GLY A 228 33.08 0.11 -42.04
CA GLY A 228 33.02 -1.25 -41.44
C GLY A 228 32.76 -2.33 -42.51
N PRO A 229 32.16 -3.49 -42.17
CA PRO A 229 32.29 -4.34 -40.98
C PRO A 229 32.64 -5.80 -41.37
N LEU A 230 33.09 -6.66 -40.45
CA LEU A 230 33.15 -8.11 -40.71
C LEU A 230 32.96 -8.95 -39.43
N LYS A 231 31.87 -9.71 -39.42
CA LYS A 231 31.58 -10.85 -38.53
C LYS A 231 32.60 -11.97 -38.76
N LYS A 232 33.01 -12.71 -37.70
CA LYS A 232 32.98 -14.19 -37.67
C LYS A 232 33.41 -14.80 -36.32
N LEU A 233 32.54 -15.72 -35.86
CA LEU A 233 32.78 -17.04 -35.25
C LEU A 233 33.64 -17.21 -33.97
N LYS A 234 32.92 -17.44 -32.86
CA LYS A 234 32.93 -18.61 -31.96
C LYS A 234 34.04 -19.67 -32.15
N LYS A 235 34.79 -19.96 -31.07
CA LYS A 235 35.34 -21.30 -30.77
C LYS A 235 35.66 -21.46 -29.29
N ASP A 236 34.96 -22.41 -28.65
CA ASP A 236 35.25 -22.96 -27.34
C ASP A 236 36.57 -23.76 -27.34
N LYS A 237 37.39 -23.64 -26.28
CA LYS A 237 38.08 -24.81 -25.71
C LYS A 237 38.55 -24.58 -24.27
N VAL A 238 38.17 -25.54 -23.44
CA VAL A 238 38.57 -25.84 -22.07
C VAL A 238 40.06 -26.18 -21.96
N GLY A 239 40.70 -25.77 -20.86
CA GLY A 239 41.99 -26.28 -20.39
C GLY A 239 42.48 -25.52 -19.15
N GLY A 240 42.28 -26.11 -17.96
CA GLY A 240 42.68 -25.51 -16.69
C GLY A 240 44.14 -25.77 -16.30
N ALA A 241 44.65 -24.96 -15.37
CA ALA A 241 45.33 -25.38 -14.14
C ALA A 241 45.92 -24.17 -13.39
N ALA A 242 45.50 -24.03 -12.12
CA ALA A 242 46.23 -23.57 -10.93
C ALA A 242 47.12 -22.31 -10.97
N GLY A 243 46.72 -21.31 -10.17
CA GLY A 243 47.60 -20.25 -9.68
C GLY A 243 46.91 -19.38 -8.63
N LYS A 244 47.18 -19.67 -7.35
CA LYS A 244 46.66 -18.99 -6.16
C LYS A 244 46.87 -17.47 -6.20
N GLY A 245 45.85 -16.73 -5.77
CA GLY A 245 45.96 -15.30 -5.44
C GLY A 245 44.71 -14.83 -4.69
N ALA A 246 44.73 -15.00 -3.37
CA ALA A 246 43.69 -14.51 -2.47
C ALA A 246 43.56 -12.98 -2.59
N ARG A 247 42.33 -12.47 -2.76
CA ARG A 247 41.93 -11.09 -2.41
C ARG A 247 40.40 -10.95 -2.39
N GLY A 248 39.89 -10.71 -1.18
CA GLY A 248 38.71 -9.90 -0.86
C GLY A 248 37.39 -10.23 -1.55
N GLU A 249 36.57 -11.05 -0.90
CA GLU A 249 35.11 -10.95 -1.03
C GLU A 249 34.69 -9.59 -0.45
N GLY A 250 34.56 -8.61 -1.35
CA GLY A 250 33.82 -7.38 -1.11
C GLY A 250 32.36 -7.63 -1.44
N ASP A 251 31.55 -7.53 -0.40
CA ASP A 251 30.09 -7.53 -0.36
C ASP A 251 29.45 -6.97 -1.66
N LYS A 252 29.02 -7.85 -2.55
CA LYS A 252 28.07 -7.46 -3.60
C LYS A 252 26.71 -7.38 -2.94
N ALA A 253 26.37 -6.19 -2.46
CA ALA A 253 25.00 -5.83 -2.15
C ALA A 253 24.12 -6.34 -3.31
N THR A 254 23.14 -7.18 -2.97
CA THR A 254 22.17 -7.73 -3.90
C THR A 254 21.36 -6.58 -4.48
N ALA A 255 21.83 -5.99 -5.58
CA ALA A 255 21.11 -4.97 -6.31
C ALA A 255 19.77 -5.54 -6.77
N ALA A 256 18.68 -4.81 -6.51
CA ALA A 256 17.35 -5.19 -6.96
C ALA A 256 17.37 -5.48 -8.48
N PRO A 257 16.59 -6.45 -8.99
CA PRO A 257 16.51 -6.75 -10.42
C PRO A 257 16.21 -5.46 -11.19
N ARG A 258 16.78 -5.27 -12.39
CA ARG A 258 16.41 -4.11 -13.24
C ARG A 258 15.24 -4.50 -14.12
N VAL A 259 14.19 -3.67 -14.15
CA VAL A 259 12.93 -3.97 -14.86
C VAL A 259 12.63 -2.85 -15.84
N LYS A 260 12.23 -3.23 -17.06
CA LYS A 260 11.76 -2.28 -18.08
C LYS A 260 10.30 -1.92 -17.81
N PRO A 261 9.91 -0.64 -17.94
CA PRO A 261 8.52 -0.24 -17.77
C PRO A 261 7.62 -1.00 -18.75
N GLU A 262 6.60 -1.69 -18.24
CA GLU A 262 5.58 -2.34 -19.09
C GLU A 262 4.61 -1.31 -19.70
N LEU A 263 4.46 -0.16 -19.05
CA LEU A 263 3.67 0.97 -19.49
C LEU A 263 4.59 2.11 -19.91
N THR A 264 4.33 2.72 -21.07
CA THR A 264 5.13 3.85 -21.54
C THR A 264 5.08 4.99 -20.52
N LEU A 265 6.26 5.36 -20.01
CA LEU A 265 6.39 6.48 -19.10
C LEU A 265 6.39 7.81 -19.87
N PRO A 266 5.79 8.86 -19.31
CA PRO A 266 5.85 10.18 -19.91
C PRO A 266 7.28 10.70 -19.92
N THR A 267 7.63 11.46 -20.95
CA THR A 267 8.90 12.19 -20.97
C THR A 267 8.81 13.37 -20.00
N VAL A 268 9.73 13.42 -19.03
CA VAL A 268 9.85 14.55 -18.11
C VAL A 268 10.32 15.79 -18.89
N PRO A 269 9.69 16.96 -18.72
CA PRO A 269 10.20 18.19 -19.31
C PRO A 269 11.61 18.53 -18.78
N ALA A 270 12.54 18.85 -19.67
CA ALA A 270 13.95 19.09 -19.32
C ALA A 270 14.15 20.22 -18.29
N ASP A 271 13.32 21.26 -18.35
CA ASP A 271 13.38 22.38 -17.40
C ASP A 271 13.05 21.93 -15.97
N VAL A 272 12.08 21.03 -15.83
CA VAL A 272 11.67 20.48 -14.52
C VAL A 272 12.71 19.50 -14.01
N GLU A 273 13.28 18.68 -14.90
CA GLU A 273 14.41 17.80 -14.58
C GLU A 273 15.59 18.59 -14.00
N ASN A 274 15.98 19.68 -14.65
CA ASN A 274 17.07 20.54 -14.19
C ASN A 274 16.78 21.17 -12.82
N SER A 275 15.55 21.64 -12.60
CA SER A 275 15.13 22.21 -11.30
C SER A 275 15.20 21.17 -10.18
N ILE A 276 14.79 19.93 -10.45
CA ILE A 276 14.87 18.83 -9.47
C ILE A 276 16.33 18.51 -9.15
N LEU A 277 17.19 18.43 -10.17
CA LEU A 277 18.62 18.17 -9.98
C LEU A 277 19.31 19.27 -9.16
N GLU A 278 18.96 20.53 -9.40
CA GLU A 278 19.47 21.66 -8.63
C GLU A 278 19.00 21.60 -7.17
N ASP A 279 17.72 21.29 -6.93
CA ASP A 279 17.19 21.10 -5.57
C ASP A 279 17.90 19.94 -4.85
N LEU A 280 18.05 18.78 -5.50
CA LEU A 280 18.76 17.62 -4.94
C LEU A 280 20.21 17.96 -4.55
N ARG A 281 20.91 18.77 -5.35
CA ARG A 281 22.28 19.22 -5.05
C ARG A 281 22.33 20.12 -3.79
N ASN A 282 21.26 20.87 -3.53
CA ASN A 282 21.18 21.82 -2.42
C ASN A 282 20.61 21.21 -1.13
N ARG A 283 20.11 19.96 -1.17
CA ARG A 283 19.57 19.28 0.01
C ARG A 283 20.66 18.96 1.02
N VAL A 284 20.36 19.26 2.29
CA VAL A 284 21.23 18.90 3.41
C VAL A 284 21.22 17.38 3.59
N GLN A 285 22.40 16.77 3.70
CA GLN A 285 22.53 15.37 4.04
C GLN A 285 22.13 15.12 5.50
N LEU A 286 21.08 14.33 5.68
CA LEU A 286 20.58 13.96 6.99
C LEU A 286 21.44 12.81 7.56
N SER A 287 21.73 12.89 8.85
CA SER A 287 22.50 11.90 9.59
C SER A 287 22.03 11.87 11.05
N ASN A 288 22.54 10.94 11.85
CA ASN A 288 22.21 10.88 13.29
C ASN A 288 22.57 12.17 14.04
N SER A 289 23.46 13.01 13.49
CA SER A 289 23.82 14.32 14.04
C SER A 289 23.18 15.52 13.32
N THR A 290 22.57 15.31 12.14
CA THR A 290 21.90 16.35 11.34
C THR A 290 20.44 15.95 11.10
N LEU A 291 19.58 16.35 12.03
CA LEU A 291 18.14 16.07 11.97
C LEU A 291 17.41 17.06 11.05
N PRO A 292 16.32 16.63 10.39
CA PRO A 292 15.49 17.53 9.58
C PRO A 292 14.73 18.53 10.46
N SER A 293 14.44 19.71 9.91
CA SER A 293 13.53 20.66 10.54
C SER A 293 12.08 20.28 10.25
N VAL A 294 11.22 20.35 11.26
CA VAL A 294 9.78 20.05 11.13
C VAL A 294 8.98 21.34 11.31
N CYS A 295 8.27 21.74 10.27
CA CYS A 295 7.37 22.89 10.28
C CYS A 295 5.91 22.42 10.44
N PHE A 296 5.19 23.00 11.40
CA PHE A 296 3.78 22.71 11.63
C PHE A 296 2.90 23.81 11.02
N TYR A 297 2.04 23.41 10.08
CA TYR A 297 1.01 24.29 9.52
C TYR A 297 -0.36 23.89 10.04
N THR A 298 -1.12 24.85 10.56
CA THR A 298 -2.47 24.62 11.08
C THR A 298 -3.48 25.33 10.18
N PHE A 299 -4.45 24.57 9.67
CA PHE A 299 -5.59 25.15 8.97
C PHE A 299 -6.58 25.71 9.99
N VAL A 300 -6.77 27.02 10.00
CA VAL A 300 -7.67 27.72 10.92
C VAL A 300 -9.06 27.86 10.29
N ASN A 301 -10.12 27.89 11.11
CA ASN A 301 -11.52 28.06 10.68
C ASN A 301 -12.01 26.99 9.69
N THR A 302 -11.55 25.74 9.86
CA THR A 302 -12.01 24.61 9.04
C THR A 302 -13.33 24.01 9.51
N HIS A 303 -13.80 24.36 10.71
CA HIS A 303 -15.05 23.87 11.31
C HIS A 303 -15.20 22.34 11.28
N ASN A 304 -14.11 21.60 11.58
CA ASN A 304 -14.03 20.13 11.49
C ASN A 304 -14.38 19.55 10.11
N GLY A 305 -14.28 20.37 9.06
CA GLY A 305 -14.63 19.96 7.70
C GLY A 305 -13.45 19.50 6.85
N LEU A 306 -12.20 19.58 7.32
CA LEU A 306 -11.02 19.18 6.55
C LEU A 306 -10.80 17.67 6.67
N ASN A 307 -10.83 16.95 5.56
CA ASN A 307 -10.69 15.49 5.52
C ASN A 307 -9.30 15.05 5.06
N CYS A 308 -8.69 15.78 4.12
CA CYS A 308 -7.36 15.47 3.60
C CYS A 308 -6.57 16.73 3.30
N SER A 309 -5.25 16.58 3.24
CA SER A 309 -4.31 17.62 2.82
C SER A 309 -3.21 17.04 1.96
N SER A 310 -2.77 17.80 0.97
CA SER A 310 -1.67 17.42 0.07
C SER A 310 -0.77 18.63 -0.16
N ILE A 311 0.52 18.41 -0.35
CA ILE A 311 1.50 19.47 -0.64
C ILE A 311 2.16 19.14 -1.98
N SER A 312 2.36 20.13 -2.84
CA SER A 312 3.07 19.97 -4.10
C SER A 312 4.55 19.64 -3.86
N HIS A 313 5.21 19.02 -4.85
CA HIS A 313 6.60 18.56 -4.72
C HIS A 313 7.59 19.69 -4.38
N ASP A 314 7.34 20.89 -4.91
CA ASP A 314 8.12 22.10 -4.67
C ASP A 314 7.71 22.85 -3.38
N GLY A 315 6.70 22.36 -2.65
CA GLY A 315 6.18 23.00 -1.44
C GLY A 315 5.44 24.32 -1.68
N SER A 316 5.21 24.73 -2.93
CA SER A 316 4.61 26.03 -3.25
C SER A 316 3.10 26.06 -3.05
N LEU A 317 2.43 24.91 -3.24
CA LEU A 317 0.99 24.76 -3.14
C LEU A 317 0.62 23.75 -2.06
N VAL A 318 -0.45 24.05 -1.35
CA VAL A 318 -1.09 23.13 -0.39
C VAL A 318 -2.55 22.99 -0.78
N ALA A 319 -3.04 21.77 -0.94
CA ALA A 319 -4.43 21.45 -1.19
C ALA A 319 -5.08 20.87 0.07
N GLY A 320 -6.36 21.18 0.28
CA GLY A 320 -7.18 20.62 1.33
C GLY A 320 -8.57 20.24 0.81
N GLY A 321 -8.97 19.00 1.03
CA GLY A 321 -10.30 18.49 0.67
C GLY A 321 -11.26 18.54 1.85
N PHE A 322 -12.49 18.98 1.60
CA PHE A 322 -13.47 19.27 2.65
C PHE A 322 -14.75 18.43 2.54
N SER A 323 -15.44 18.31 3.67
CA SER A 323 -16.75 17.65 3.80
C SER A 323 -17.90 18.40 3.12
N ASP A 324 -17.73 19.68 2.81
CA ASP A 324 -18.68 20.49 2.03
C ASP A 324 -18.55 20.27 0.51
N SER A 325 -17.81 19.23 0.08
CA SER A 325 -17.49 18.92 -1.31
C SER A 325 -16.54 19.91 -2.00
N SER A 326 -15.93 20.83 -1.24
CA SER A 326 -14.94 21.76 -1.77
C SER A 326 -13.52 21.20 -1.72
N LEU A 327 -12.72 21.59 -2.71
CA LEU A 327 -11.27 21.42 -2.70
C LEU A 327 -10.66 22.81 -2.75
N LYS A 328 -9.83 23.15 -1.76
CA LYS A 328 -9.21 24.48 -1.63
C LYS A 328 -7.71 24.34 -1.80
N VAL A 329 -7.08 25.25 -2.55
CA VAL A 329 -5.63 25.27 -2.78
C VAL A 329 -5.06 26.61 -2.37
N TRP A 330 -4.08 26.59 -1.48
CA TRP A 330 -3.35 27.76 -1.01
C TRP A 330 -1.98 27.82 -1.66
N ASP A 331 -1.55 29.03 -1.98
CA ASP A 331 -0.18 29.33 -2.42
C ASP A 331 0.61 29.82 -1.21
N VAL A 332 1.57 29.00 -0.77
CA VAL A 332 2.34 29.24 0.45
C VAL A 332 3.25 30.46 0.30
N ALA A 333 3.81 30.67 -0.89
CA ALA A 333 4.66 31.82 -1.18
C ALA A 333 3.88 33.14 -1.15
N LYS A 334 2.63 33.13 -1.61
CA LYS A 334 1.73 34.30 -1.50
C LYS A 334 1.25 34.54 -0.07
N LEU A 335 1.02 33.48 0.70
CA LEU A 335 0.56 33.58 2.09
C LEU A 335 1.60 34.27 2.99
N GLY A 336 2.88 33.92 2.83
CA GLY A 336 3.98 34.55 3.59
C GLY A 336 4.14 36.05 3.32
N ARG A 337 3.77 36.53 2.13
CA ARG A 337 3.78 37.97 1.78
C ARG A 337 2.56 38.73 2.32
N MET A 338 1.45 38.03 2.59
CA MET A 338 0.21 38.63 3.13
C MET A 338 0.20 38.73 4.66
N GLY A 339 1.10 38.02 5.35
CA GLY A 339 1.19 37.98 6.82
C GLY A 339 1.50 39.30 7.53
N SER A 340 1.77 40.40 6.80
CA SER A 340 1.98 41.73 7.38
C SER A 340 0.72 42.59 7.50
N SER A 341 -0.45 42.16 6.97
CA SER A 341 -1.59 43.09 6.78
C SER A 341 -2.99 42.51 7.05
N MET A 342 -3.14 41.49 7.91
CA MET A 342 -4.46 40.93 8.22
C MET A 342 -4.72 40.95 9.74
N THR A 343 -5.01 42.14 10.30
CA THR A 343 -5.87 42.24 11.48
C THR A 343 -7.32 42.23 10.99
N LEU A 344 -8.04 41.15 11.28
CA LEU A 344 -9.43 40.96 10.89
C LEU A 344 -10.33 41.91 11.71
N ASN A 345 -10.99 42.85 11.05
CA ASN A 345 -12.16 43.53 11.60
C ASN A 345 -13.39 42.68 11.26
N GLU A 346 -14.02 42.14 12.30
CA GLU A 346 -15.36 41.57 12.24
C GLU A 346 -16.38 42.69 12.11
N ASN A 347 -17.24 42.59 11.09
CA ASN A 347 -18.65 43.02 11.05
C ASN A 347 -19.03 43.27 9.58
N ASP A 348 -19.75 42.34 8.96
CA ASP A 348 -21.00 42.73 8.33
C ASP A 348 -21.90 41.51 8.07
N SER A 349 -23.16 41.66 8.42
CA SER A 349 -24.23 40.69 8.25
C SER A 349 -25.26 41.27 7.29
N GLY A 350 -25.60 40.54 6.22
CA GLY A 350 -26.83 40.83 5.46
C GLY A 350 -26.75 40.64 3.94
N LEU A 351 -27.57 39.68 3.48
CA LEU A 351 -28.47 39.74 2.31
C LEU A 351 -27.93 39.78 0.86
N ASN A 352 -28.33 38.71 0.16
CA ASN A 352 -28.89 38.60 -1.20
C ASN A 352 -28.00 38.63 -2.48
N GLU A 353 -28.11 37.48 -3.15
CA GLU A 353 -28.02 37.07 -4.56
C GLU A 353 -27.77 38.07 -5.72
N HIS A 354 -27.02 37.51 -6.69
CA HIS A 354 -27.00 37.78 -8.13
C HIS A 354 -26.38 39.08 -8.66
N THR A 355 -25.10 39.03 -9.04
CA THR A 355 -24.60 39.53 -10.34
C THR A 355 -23.20 39.00 -10.67
N LEU A 356 -22.97 38.63 -11.93
CA LEU A 356 -21.63 38.39 -12.48
C LEU A 356 -20.79 39.66 -12.39
N GLY A 357 -19.52 39.50 -11.98
CA GLY A 357 -18.46 40.44 -12.30
C GLY A 357 -17.94 41.28 -11.13
N SER A 358 -16.70 40.96 -10.74
CA SER A 358 -15.74 41.84 -10.06
C SER A 358 -15.96 42.09 -8.55
N ASN A 359 -14.91 41.81 -7.77
CA ASN A 359 -14.72 42.07 -6.34
C ASN A 359 -15.49 41.20 -5.32
N SER A 360 -15.18 39.91 -5.26
CA SER A 360 -15.17 39.19 -3.98
C SER A 360 -13.81 39.40 -3.31
N GLY A 361 -13.76 39.91 -2.08
CA GLY A 361 -12.53 40.13 -1.32
C GLY A 361 -11.54 38.95 -1.45
N LYS A 362 -10.25 39.26 -1.68
CA LYS A 362 -9.17 38.31 -1.99
C LYS A 362 -9.21 37.09 -1.06
N ARG A 363 -9.86 36.01 -1.50
CA ARG A 363 -9.77 34.72 -0.82
C ARG A 363 -8.31 34.29 -0.88
N ALA A 364 -7.73 33.92 0.26
CA ALA A 364 -6.34 33.47 0.36
C ALA A 364 -6.08 32.11 -0.32
N TYR A 365 -7.11 31.53 -0.94
CA TYR A 365 -7.08 30.24 -1.60
C TYR A 365 -7.87 30.28 -2.92
N THR A 366 -7.49 29.39 -3.82
CA THR A 366 -8.25 29.04 -5.01
C THR A 366 -9.28 27.97 -4.64
N LEU A 367 -10.53 28.17 -5.03
CA LEU A 367 -11.64 27.24 -4.78
C LEU A 367 -11.90 26.38 -6.02
N TYR A 368 -11.82 25.06 -5.87
CA TYR A 368 -12.22 24.07 -6.85
C TYR A 368 -13.56 23.47 -6.44
N GLN A 369 -14.59 23.69 -7.26
CA GLN A 369 -15.94 23.22 -7.02
C GLN A 369 -16.39 22.30 -8.15
N GLY A 370 -16.97 21.15 -7.79
CA GLY A 370 -17.46 20.18 -8.77
C GLY A 370 -17.84 18.83 -8.17
N HIS A 371 -17.23 18.42 -7.06
CA HIS A 371 -17.71 17.26 -6.32
C HIS A 371 -19.10 17.50 -5.73
N SER A 372 -19.85 16.42 -5.55
CA SER A 372 -21.20 16.43 -4.95
C SER A 372 -21.26 15.75 -3.59
N GLY A 373 -20.10 15.41 -3.01
CA GLY A 373 -19.97 14.94 -1.65
C GLY A 373 -18.57 15.19 -1.08
N PRO A 374 -18.34 14.90 0.21
CA PRO A 374 -17.05 15.00 0.88
C PRO A 374 -15.87 14.53 0.03
N VAL A 375 -14.81 15.34 -0.01
CA VAL A 375 -13.54 14.99 -0.65
C VAL A 375 -12.67 14.26 0.38
N TYR A 376 -12.21 13.06 0.08
CA TYR A 376 -11.49 12.20 1.03
C TYR A 376 -9.99 12.14 0.82
N SER A 377 -9.52 12.31 -0.42
CA SER A 377 -8.09 12.40 -0.72
C SER A 377 -7.83 13.36 -1.87
N ALA A 378 -6.62 13.90 -1.88
CA ALA A 378 -6.12 14.78 -2.92
C ALA A 378 -4.63 14.51 -3.15
N SER A 379 -4.21 14.49 -4.41
CA SER A 379 -2.83 14.19 -4.78
C SER A 379 -2.36 15.11 -5.91
N PHE A 380 -1.29 15.86 -5.67
CA PHE A 380 -0.65 16.65 -6.72
C PHE A 380 0.10 15.73 -7.68
N SER A 381 0.06 16.09 -8.97
CA SER A 381 0.98 15.50 -9.94
C SER A 381 2.42 15.85 -9.57
N PRO A 382 3.41 15.01 -9.95
CA PRO A 382 4.82 15.26 -9.63
C PRO A 382 5.34 16.64 -10.05
N TRP A 383 4.77 17.18 -11.15
CA TRP A 383 5.14 18.48 -11.70
C TRP A 383 4.24 19.63 -11.25
N GLY A 384 3.23 19.37 -10.42
CA GLY A 384 2.34 20.41 -9.88
C GLY A 384 1.29 20.98 -10.85
N ASP A 385 1.31 20.62 -12.14
CA ASP A 385 0.36 21.12 -13.16
C ASP A 385 -1.08 20.62 -12.96
N PHE A 386 -1.21 19.46 -12.32
CA PHE A 386 -2.47 18.81 -12.05
C PHE A 386 -2.64 18.43 -10.58
N LEU A 387 -3.90 18.37 -10.16
CA LEU A 387 -4.35 17.87 -8.86
C LEU A 387 -5.45 16.84 -9.09
N LEU A 388 -5.33 15.68 -8.45
CA LEU A 388 -6.41 14.70 -8.36
C LEU A 388 -7.16 14.89 -7.05
N SER A 389 -8.46 14.61 -7.07
CA SER A 389 -9.25 14.44 -5.85
C SER A 389 -10.22 13.28 -5.97
N SER A 390 -10.42 12.56 -4.87
CA SER A 390 -11.40 11.49 -4.70
C SER A 390 -12.51 11.92 -3.74
N SER A 391 -13.73 11.41 -3.94
CA SER A 391 -14.89 11.82 -3.17
C SER A 391 -15.85 10.65 -2.86
N SER A 392 -16.68 10.88 -1.85
CA SER A 392 -17.89 10.09 -1.57
C SER A 392 -18.87 10.03 -2.74
N ASP A 393 -18.82 10.96 -3.69
CA ASP A 393 -19.66 10.96 -4.88
C ASP A 393 -19.31 9.86 -5.91
N SER A 394 -18.43 8.92 -5.55
CA SER A 394 -17.90 7.82 -6.37
C SER A 394 -17.06 8.24 -7.58
N THR A 395 -16.68 9.51 -7.67
CA THR A 395 -15.87 10.03 -8.77
C THR A 395 -14.47 10.44 -8.32
N ILE A 396 -13.56 10.39 -9.29
CA ILE A 396 -12.23 10.99 -9.17
C ILE A 396 -12.18 12.14 -10.17
N ARG A 397 -11.65 13.29 -9.75
CA ARG A 397 -11.58 14.49 -10.59
C ARG A 397 -10.15 14.91 -10.80
N LEU A 398 -9.82 15.26 -12.05
CA LEU A 398 -8.57 15.91 -12.43
C LEU A 398 -8.79 17.40 -12.56
N TRP A 399 -7.97 18.19 -11.89
CA TRP A 399 -8.01 19.64 -11.90
C TRP A 399 -6.71 20.19 -12.49
N SER A 400 -6.81 21.24 -13.28
CA SER A 400 -5.63 22.01 -13.70
C SER A 400 -5.32 23.07 -12.66
N THR A 401 -4.09 23.11 -12.15
CA THR A 401 -3.62 24.20 -11.28
C THR A 401 -3.37 25.49 -12.05
N LYS A 402 -3.10 25.40 -13.35
CA LYS A 402 -2.94 26.54 -14.26
C LYS A 402 -4.26 27.24 -14.57
N PHE A 403 -5.30 26.46 -14.89
CA PHE A 403 -6.62 27.00 -15.26
C PHE A 403 -7.58 27.11 -14.08
N ASN A 404 -7.22 26.56 -12.91
CA ASN A 404 -8.07 26.49 -11.72
C ASN A 404 -9.45 25.87 -11.99
N ALA A 405 -9.49 24.84 -12.84
CA ALA A 405 -10.73 24.25 -13.36
C ALA A 405 -10.65 22.72 -13.41
N ASN A 406 -11.82 22.07 -13.35
CA ASN A 406 -11.93 20.64 -13.60
C ASN A 406 -11.71 20.35 -15.08
N ILE A 407 -10.86 19.37 -15.37
CA ILE A 407 -10.57 18.92 -16.74
C ILE A 407 -11.32 17.63 -17.04
N VAL A 408 -11.24 16.66 -16.12
CA VAL A 408 -11.77 15.30 -16.31
C VAL A 408 -12.48 14.83 -15.04
N CYS A 409 -13.52 14.03 -15.25
CA CYS A 409 -14.22 13.27 -14.21
C CYS A 409 -14.14 11.78 -14.57
N TYR A 410 -13.37 11.02 -13.79
CA TYR A 410 -13.27 9.57 -13.94
C TYR A 410 -14.40 8.91 -13.15
N LYS A 411 -15.24 8.18 -13.88
CA LYS A 411 -16.33 7.38 -13.34
C LYS A 411 -15.99 5.92 -13.55
N GLY A 412 -16.01 5.13 -12.49
CA GLY A 412 -15.88 3.69 -12.59
C GLY A 412 -16.09 2.98 -11.27
N HIS A 413 -15.73 3.60 -10.15
CA HIS A 413 -16.22 3.14 -8.86
C HIS A 413 -17.72 3.44 -8.76
N ASN A 414 -18.47 2.52 -8.14
CA ASN A 414 -19.90 2.69 -7.86
C ASN A 414 -20.15 3.08 -6.39
N TYR A 415 -19.07 3.21 -5.61
CA TYR A 415 -19.08 3.49 -4.19
C TYR A 415 -18.04 4.59 -3.87
N PRO A 416 -18.07 5.19 -2.66
CA PRO A 416 -17.10 6.18 -2.24
C PRO A 416 -15.65 5.80 -2.54
N VAL A 417 -14.87 6.78 -2.99
CA VAL A 417 -13.44 6.62 -3.27
C VAL A 417 -12.67 7.26 -2.12
N TRP A 418 -12.01 6.42 -1.32
CA TRP A 418 -11.31 6.84 -0.10
C TRP A 418 -9.99 7.52 -0.43
N ASP A 419 -9.22 6.96 -1.35
CA ASP A 419 -7.87 7.45 -1.65
C ASP A 419 -7.57 7.53 -3.15
N VAL A 420 -6.67 8.43 -3.51
CA VAL A 420 -6.17 8.61 -4.87
C VAL A 420 -4.71 9.05 -4.82
N GLN A 421 -3.87 8.47 -5.67
CA GLN A 421 -2.46 8.83 -5.72
C GLN A 421 -1.92 8.83 -7.15
N PHE A 422 -1.23 9.90 -7.51
CA PHE A 422 -0.46 9.96 -8.74
C PHE A 422 0.75 9.02 -8.71
N SER A 423 1.09 8.47 -9.87
CA SER A 423 2.40 7.87 -10.10
C SER A 423 3.51 8.91 -9.93
N PRO A 424 4.69 8.53 -9.41
CA PRO A 424 5.85 9.43 -9.32
C PRO A 424 6.32 9.96 -10.68
N PHE A 425 5.97 9.27 -11.78
CA PHE A 425 6.28 9.70 -13.15
C PHE A 425 5.12 10.44 -13.83
N GLY A 426 4.02 10.68 -13.12
CA GLY A 426 2.82 11.29 -13.66
C GLY A 426 2.08 10.39 -14.66
N HIS A 427 1.03 10.93 -15.28
CA HIS A 427 0.16 10.28 -16.28
C HIS A 427 -0.71 9.12 -15.80
N TYR A 428 -0.19 8.20 -14.99
CA TYR A 428 -0.97 7.16 -14.33
C TYR A 428 -1.29 7.55 -12.88
N PHE A 429 -2.37 7.00 -12.37
CA PHE A 429 -2.74 7.13 -10.96
C PHE A 429 -3.50 5.90 -10.49
N ALA A 430 -3.54 5.70 -9.19
CA ALA A 430 -4.32 4.65 -8.57
C ALA A 430 -5.38 5.23 -7.64
N SER A 431 -6.44 4.48 -7.43
CA SER A 431 -7.51 4.82 -6.47
C SER A 431 -7.89 3.64 -5.61
N ALA A 432 -8.38 3.94 -4.41
CA ALA A 432 -8.88 2.98 -3.43
C ALA A 432 -10.33 3.31 -3.07
N SER A 433 -11.19 2.30 -2.96
CA SER A 433 -12.63 2.51 -2.79
C SER A 433 -13.26 1.53 -1.80
N HIS A 434 -14.42 1.95 -1.30
CA HIS A 434 -15.37 1.13 -0.54
C HIS A 434 -15.84 -0.10 -1.33
N ASP A 435 -15.72 -0.11 -2.66
CA ASP A 435 -16.06 -1.29 -3.48
C ASP A 435 -15.07 -2.46 -3.34
N ARG A 436 -14.11 -2.38 -2.41
CA ARG A 436 -13.09 -3.39 -2.09
C ARG A 436 -12.09 -3.63 -3.22
N THR A 437 -12.04 -2.71 -4.18
CA THR A 437 -11.08 -2.74 -5.28
C THR A 437 -10.18 -1.52 -5.25
N ALA A 438 -8.91 -1.73 -5.59
CA ALA A 438 -8.06 -0.66 -6.07
C ALA A 438 -8.08 -0.64 -7.59
N ARG A 439 -7.95 0.53 -8.21
CA ARG A 439 -7.96 0.65 -9.67
C ARG A 439 -6.83 1.50 -10.16
N VAL A 440 -6.30 1.11 -11.32
CA VAL A 440 -5.24 1.83 -12.02
C VAL A 440 -5.86 2.56 -13.18
N TRP A 441 -5.49 3.82 -13.33
CA TRP A 441 -6.04 4.73 -14.32
C TRP A 441 -4.92 5.38 -15.12
N SER A 442 -5.30 5.88 -16.28
CA SER A 442 -4.48 6.79 -17.07
C SER A 442 -5.22 8.10 -17.26
N MET A 443 -4.49 9.20 -17.34
CA MET A 443 -5.05 10.53 -17.58
C MET A 443 -5.72 10.67 -18.95
N ASP A 444 -5.34 9.85 -19.92
CA ASP A 444 -5.87 9.88 -21.29
C ASP A 444 -7.20 9.10 -21.46
N ARG A 445 -7.57 8.28 -20.46
CA ARG A 445 -8.71 7.35 -20.54
C ARG A 445 -9.64 7.51 -19.35
N VAL A 446 -10.93 7.57 -19.64
CA VAL A 446 -11.97 7.67 -18.59
C VAL A 446 -12.20 6.32 -17.89
N GLN A 447 -11.83 5.20 -18.53
CA GLN A 447 -11.98 3.84 -17.97
C GLN A 447 -10.68 3.38 -17.28
N PRO A 448 -10.78 2.55 -16.22
CA PRO A 448 -9.61 2.01 -15.55
C PRO A 448 -8.85 1.03 -16.46
N LEU A 449 -7.52 1.06 -16.39
CA LEU A 449 -6.63 0.13 -17.08
C LEU A 449 -6.60 -1.25 -16.41
N ARG A 450 -6.66 -1.25 -15.08
CA ARG A 450 -6.62 -2.45 -14.23
C ARG A 450 -7.54 -2.29 -13.03
N ILE A 451 -8.09 -3.42 -12.61
CA ILE A 451 -8.86 -3.57 -11.38
C ILE A 451 -8.12 -4.58 -10.53
N LEU A 452 -7.69 -4.14 -9.35
CA LEU A 452 -7.03 -4.95 -8.35
C LEU A 452 -8.09 -5.37 -7.33
N ALA A 453 -8.56 -6.60 -7.48
CA ALA A 453 -9.53 -7.22 -6.58
C ALA A 453 -8.83 -8.26 -5.71
N GLY A 454 -9.26 -8.38 -4.45
CA GLY A 454 -8.71 -9.35 -3.50
C GLY A 454 -8.97 -9.01 -2.03
N HIS A 455 -9.18 -7.73 -1.71
CA HIS A 455 -9.51 -7.31 -0.36
C HIS A 455 -10.92 -7.76 0.05
N LEU A 456 -11.05 -8.17 1.32
CA LEU A 456 -12.31 -8.62 1.92
C LEU A 456 -13.18 -7.46 2.41
N SER A 457 -12.56 -6.30 2.59
CA SER A 457 -13.16 -5.04 3.03
C SER A 457 -12.72 -3.91 2.11
N ASP A 458 -13.21 -2.71 2.41
CA ASP A 458 -12.78 -1.45 1.81
C ASP A 458 -11.26 -1.37 1.65
N VAL A 459 -10.82 -0.75 0.56
CA VAL A 459 -9.41 -0.38 0.38
C VAL A 459 -9.27 1.05 0.87
N ASP A 460 -8.61 1.21 2.02
CA ASP A 460 -8.53 2.52 2.70
C ASP A 460 -7.46 3.44 2.10
N LEU A 461 -6.31 2.88 1.72
CA LEU A 461 -5.13 3.64 1.28
C LEU A 461 -4.48 2.97 0.08
N ILE A 462 -3.90 3.79 -0.80
CA ILE A 462 -3.09 3.31 -1.91
C ILE A 462 -1.74 4.01 -1.93
N GLN A 463 -0.69 3.23 -2.16
CA GLN A 463 0.65 3.76 -2.36
C GLN A 463 1.29 3.14 -3.60
N LEU A 464 1.78 3.99 -4.51
CA LEU A 464 2.54 3.61 -5.68
C LEU A 464 4.02 3.58 -5.35
N SER A 465 4.71 2.57 -5.88
CA SER A 465 6.14 2.45 -5.71
C SER A 465 6.87 3.58 -6.44
N ASN A 466 7.99 4.04 -5.88
CA ASN A 466 8.85 5.06 -6.49
C ASN A 466 9.43 4.63 -7.86
N TYR A 467 9.37 3.34 -8.19
CA TYR A 467 9.91 2.77 -9.41
C TYR A 467 8.84 2.52 -10.49
N GLY A 468 7.61 2.99 -10.27
CA GLY A 468 6.51 2.80 -11.21
C GLY A 468 5.70 1.54 -10.88
N MET A 469 4.80 1.19 -11.81
CA MET A 469 3.83 0.10 -11.68
C MET A 469 4.16 -1.04 -12.63
#